data_AF-A0A0N0D1Y9-F1
#
_entry.id   AF-A0A0N0D1Y9-F1
#
_cell.length_a   1.000
_cell.length_b   1.000
_cell.length_c   1.000
_cell.angle_alpha   90.00
_cell.angle_beta   90.00
_cell.angle_gamma   90.00
#
_symmetry.space_group_name_H-M   'P 1'
#
loop_
_entity.id
_entity.type
_entity.pdbx_description
1 polymer ?
#
loop_
_entity_poly.entity_id
_entity_poly.type
_entity_poly.pdbx_seq_one_letter_code
_entity_poly.pdbx_strand_id
1 'polypeptide(L)'
;MKRLGEVRQKRETVNTELDKVRQEKMILENRLDKVRQNEQQSSILTSPEKNIEGNNVPNRVAGWGVQLKGNYYRLFKKIKGKVKWIHIGKKWDKNLAKKKINEFIG
;
A
#
# COMPACT_ATOMS: atom_id res chain seq x y z
N MET A 1 -59.03 17.52 0.16
CA MET A 1 -58.01 17.16 -0.85
C MET A 1 -56.56 17.57 -0.50
N LYS A 2 -56.27 18.55 0.36
CA LYS A 2 -54.90 19.04 0.63
C LYS A 2 -53.89 17.99 1.16
N ARG A 3 -54.33 17.07 2.03
CA ARG A 3 -53.45 16.07 2.68
C ARG A 3 -52.78 15.08 1.73
N LEU A 4 -53.42 14.73 0.60
CA LEU A 4 -52.87 13.75 -0.34
C LEU A 4 -51.68 14.33 -1.14
N GLY A 5 -51.70 15.63 -1.45
CA GLY A 5 -50.62 16.31 -2.15
C GLY A 5 -49.34 16.39 -1.29
N GLU A 6 -49.50 16.73 -0.01
CA GLU A 6 -48.39 16.81 0.95
C GLU A 6 -47.72 15.44 1.15
N VAL A 7 -48.49 14.35 1.18
CA VAL A 7 -47.94 12.98 1.32
C VAL A 7 -47.17 12.57 0.06
N ARG A 8 -47.64 12.94 -1.14
CA ARG A 8 -46.91 12.66 -2.40
C ARG A 8 -45.59 13.44 -2.46
N GLN A 9 -45.63 14.72 -2.09
CA GLN A 9 -44.44 15.58 -2.12
C GLN A 9 -43.38 15.13 -1.10
N LYS A 10 -43.80 14.72 0.10
CA LYS A 10 -42.92 14.10 1.10
C LYS A 10 -42.32 12.77 0.62
N ARG A 11 -43.09 11.96 -0.11
CA ARG A 11 -42.59 10.70 -0.65
C ARG A 11 -41.50 10.91 -1.72
N GLU A 12 -41.67 11.90 -2.59
CA GLU A 12 -40.67 12.25 -3.60
C GLU A 12 -39.38 12.80 -2.97
N THR A 13 -39.50 13.68 -1.98
CA THR A 13 -38.33 14.20 -1.25
C THR A 13 -37.58 13.09 -0.54
N VAL A 14 -38.29 12.20 0.18
CA VAL A 14 -37.65 11.04 0.83
C VAL A 14 -36.98 10.13 -0.19
N ASN A 15 -37.60 9.83 -1.33
CA ASN A 15 -36.99 8.98 -2.35
C ASN A 15 -35.71 9.60 -2.93
N THR A 16 -35.72 10.90 -3.23
CA THR A 16 -34.54 11.60 -3.75
C THR A 16 -33.40 11.67 -2.74
N GLU A 17 -33.69 11.85 -1.45
CA GLU A 17 -32.69 11.74 -0.38
C GLU A 17 -32.14 10.32 -0.26
N LEU A 18 -33.00 9.30 -0.36
CA LEU A 18 -32.60 7.89 -0.31
C LEU A 18 -31.65 7.53 -1.45
N ASP A 19 -31.91 8.03 -2.66
CA ASP A 19 -31.05 7.81 -3.81
C ASP A 19 -29.69 8.51 -3.67
N LYS A 20 -29.65 9.73 -3.10
CA LYS A 20 -28.38 10.40 -2.76
C LYS A 20 -27.56 9.58 -1.77
N VAL A 21 -28.19 9.11 -0.68
CA VAL A 21 -27.52 8.29 0.33
C VAL A 21 -27.01 6.97 -0.26
N ARG A 22 -27.76 6.35 -1.17
CA ARG A 22 -27.31 5.15 -1.89
C ARG A 22 -26.09 5.41 -2.76
N GLN A 23 -26.07 6.52 -3.49
CA GLN A 23 -24.92 6.93 -4.30
C GLN A 23 -23.69 7.21 -3.44
N GLU A 24 -23.86 7.95 -2.34
CA GLU A 24 -22.78 8.23 -1.40
C GLU A 24 -22.22 6.95 -0.77
N LYS A 25 -23.09 6.04 -0.35
CA LYS A 25 -22.69 4.72 0.17
C LYS A 25 -21.87 3.95 -0.86
N MET A 26 -22.32 3.89 -2.11
CA MET A 26 -21.59 3.21 -3.18
C MET A 26 -20.21 3.85 -3.45
N ILE A 27 -20.10 5.18 -3.39
CA ILE A 27 -18.82 5.88 -3.54
C ILE A 27 -17.89 5.57 -2.36
N LEU A 28 -18.42 5.55 -1.13
CA LEU A 28 -17.67 5.24 0.08
C LEU A 28 -17.19 3.80 0.09
N GLU A 29 -18.03 2.84 -0.29
CA GLU A 29 -17.65 1.43 -0.45
C GLU A 29 -16.53 1.27 -1.48
N ASN A 30 -16.64 1.91 -2.65
CA ASN A 30 -15.59 1.91 -3.65
C ASN A 30 -14.27 2.54 -3.16
N ARG A 31 -14.35 3.61 -2.35
CA ARG A 31 -13.15 4.21 -1.73
C ARG A 31 -12.55 3.27 -0.69
N LEU A 32 -13.39 2.62 0.10
CA LEU A 32 -12.97 1.70 1.14
C LEU A 32 -12.31 0.45 0.54
N ASP A 33 -12.83 -0.05 -0.58
CA ASP A 33 -12.21 -1.16 -1.33
C ASP A 33 -10.86 -0.75 -1.92
N LYS A 34 -10.73 0.48 -2.44
CA LYS A 34 -9.42 1.01 -2.88
C LYS A 34 -8.43 1.15 -1.73
N VAL A 35 -8.88 1.60 -0.56
CA VAL A 35 -8.04 1.69 0.65
C VAL A 35 -7.64 0.29 1.11
N ARG A 36 -8.56 -0.67 1.19
CA ARG A 36 -8.27 -2.07 1.52
C ARG A 36 -7.31 -2.73 0.54
N GLN A 37 -7.47 -2.48 -0.76
CA GLN A 37 -6.52 -2.98 -1.78
C GLN A 37 -5.14 -2.33 -1.62
N ASN A 38 -5.07 -1.04 -1.29
CA ASN A 38 -3.80 -0.36 -1.01
C ASN A 38 -3.16 -0.87 0.29
N GLU A 39 -3.94 -1.15 1.33
CA GLU A 39 -3.47 -1.74 2.59
C GLU A 39 -3.02 -3.19 2.38
N GLN A 40 -3.73 -3.98 1.59
CA GLN A 40 -3.33 -5.33 1.20
C GLN A 40 -2.09 -5.33 0.30
N GLN A 41 -1.97 -4.40 -0.65
CA GLN A 41 -0.72 -4.23 -1.41
C GLN A 41 0.42 -3.75 -0.51
N SER A 42 0.12 -2.91 0.48
CA SER A 42 1.08 -2.50 1.49
C SER A 42 1.47 -3.66 2.40
N SER A 43 0.55 -4.55 2.79
CA SER A 43 0.79 -5.76 3.60
C SER A 43 1.42 -6.91 2.82
N ILE A 44 1.24 -6.96 1.49
CA ILE A 44 2.00 -7.86 0.59
C ILE A 44 3.42 -7.30 0.36
N LEU A 45 3.62 -5.99 0.43
CA LEU A 45 4.95 -5.34 0.49
C LEU A 45 5.54 -5.28 1.92
N THR A 46 4.73 -5.57 2.94
CA THR A 46 5.08 -5.67 4.36
C THR A 46 4.61 -6.99 4.96
N SER A 47 4.89 -8.09 4.27
CA SER A 47 4.96 -9.39 4.92
C SER A 47 6.41 -9.61 5.39
N PRO A 48 6.78 -9.19 6.62
CA PRO A 48 7.80 -9.86 7.38
C PRO A 48 7.10 -10.94 8.23
N GLU A 49 6.35 -11.87 7.63
CA GLU A 49 6.11 -13.16 8.29
C GLU A 49 7.33 -14.06 8.11
N LYS A 50 8.47 -13.51 8.52
CA LYS A 50 9.51 -14.19 9.27
C LYS A 50 10.05 -13.12 10.21
N ASN A 51 9.36 -12.94 11.34
CA ASN A 51 10.03 -12.59 12.58
C ASN A 51 11.09 -13.68 12.83
N ILE A 52 12.26 -13.52 12.19
CA ILE A 52 13.48 -14.15 12.67
C ILE A 52 13.90 -13.24 13.82
N GLU A 53 13.38 -13.55 15.00
CA GLU A 53 13.95 -13.08 16.25
C GLU A 53 15.48 -13.20 16.15
N GLY A 54 16.18 -12.06 16.16
CA GLY A 54 17.64 -12.03 16.30
C GLY A 54 18.46 -11.30 15.21
N ASN A 55 17.89 -10.80 14.11
CA ASN A 55 18.71 -10.12 13.09
C ASN A 55 18.25 -8.68 12.84
N ASN A 56 19.06 -7.71 13.28
CA ASN A 56 18.94 -6.25 13.07
C ASN A 56 19.06 -5.84 11.58
N VAL A 57 18.24 -6.41 10.70
CA VAL A 57 18.21 -6.10 9.27
C VAL A 57 17.08 -5.12 9.01
N PRO A 58 17.38 -3.88 8.57
CA PRO A 58 16.36 -2.89 8.28
C PRO A 58 15.61 -3.25 6.99
N ASN A 59 14.33 -2.91 6.91
CA ASN A 59 13.54 -3.08 5.68
C ASN A 59 14.01 -2.16 4.53
N ARG A 60 14.72 -1.07 4.85
CA ARG A 60 15.22 -0.08 3.89
C ARG A 60 16.58 0.49 4.30
N VAL A 61 17.43 0.81 3.31
CA VAL A 61 18.71 1.52 3.49
C VAL A 61 18.86 2.55 2.37
N ALA A 62 19.08 3.83 2.72
CA ALA A 62 19.30 4.93 1.76
C ALA A 62 18.25 4.99 0.61
N GLY A 63 16.99 4.71 0.94
CA GLY A 63 15.89 4.69 -0.03
C GLY A 63 15.86 3.47 -0.96
N TRP A 64 16.69 2.46 -0.72
CA TRP A 64 16.60 1.13 -1.32
C TRP A 64 15.87 0.17 -0.37
N GLY A 65 15.01 -0.69 -0.90
CA GLY A 65 14.37 -1.78 -0.15
C GLY A 65 15.34 -2.93 0.06
N VAL A 66 15.28 -3.58 1.23
CA VAL A 66 16.07 -4.77 1.56
C VAL A 66 15.18 -5.99 1.41
N GLN A 67 15.66 -7.01 0.71
CA GLN A 67 14.94 -8.26 0.53
C GLN A 67 15.90 -9.44 0.73
N LEU A 68 15.47 -10.43 1.50
CA LEU A 68 16.09 -11.75 1.52
C LEU A 68 15.45 -12.59 0.41
N LYS A 69 16.25 -13.04 -0.57
CA LYS A 69 15.79 -13.99 -1.60
C LYS A 69 16.63 -15.26 -1.50
N GLY A 70 15.99 -16.36 -1.08
CA GLY A 70 16.71 -17.58 -0.70
C GLY A 70 17.65 -17.29 0.46
N ASN A 71 18.94 -17.56 0.28
CA ASN A 71 19.97 -17.37 1.29
C ASN A 71 20.79 -16.08 1.11
N TYR A 72 20.33 -15.14 0.28
CA TYR A 72 21.08 -13.91 -0.04
C TYR A 72 20.23 -12.66 0.15
N TYR A 73 20.82 -11.66 0.80
CA TYR A 73 20.30 -10.31 0.87
C TYR A 73 20.56 -9.56 -0.43
N ARG A 74 19.54 -8.87 -0.92
CA ARG A 74 19.61 -7.96 -2.06
C ARG A 74 18.90 -6.65 -1.75
N LEU A 75 19.40 -5.57 -2.34
CA LEU A 75 18.75 -4.27 -2.34
C LEU A 75 17.98 -4.11 -3.65
N PHE A 76 16.89 -3.34 -3.60
CA PHE A 76 16.14 -2.98 -4.80
C PHE A 76 15.61 -1.56 -4.76
N LYS A 77 15.58 -0.90 -5.92
CA LYS A 77 15.01 0.44 -6.09
C LYS A 77 14.52 0.63 -7.52
N LYS A 78 13.39 1.31 -7.67
CA LYS A 78 12.87 1.71 -8.98
C LYS A 78 13.51 3.04 -9.38
N ILE A 79 14.22 3.07 -10.50
CA ILE A 79 14.91 4.26 -11.03
C ILE A 79 14.49 4.40 -12.50
N LYS A 80 13.91 5.57 -12.86
CA LYS A 80 13.41 5.86 -14.21
C LYS A 80 12.51 4.73 -14.76
N GLY A 81 11.56 4.27 -13.94
CA GLY A 81 10.62 3.21 -14.31
C GLY A 81 11.16 1.77 -14.25
N LYS A 82 12.48 1.56 -14.16
CA LYS A 82 13.11 0.24 -14.14
C LYS A 82 13.55 -0.16 -12.73
N VAL A 83 13.34 -1.42 -12.35
CA VAL A 83 13.82 -1.94 -11.05
C VAL A 83 15.29 -2.32 -11.18
N LYS A 84 16.12 -1.81 -10.28
CA LYS A 84 17.53 -2.14 -10.15
C LYS A 84 17.75 -2.97 -8.90
N TRP A 85 18.68 -3.91 -8.98
CA TRP A 85 19.00 -4.85 -7.90
C TRP A 85 20.48 -4.79 -7.59
N ILE A 86 20.82 -4.81 -6.31
CA ILE A 86 22.22 -4.89 -5.83
C ILE A 86 22.33 -6.09 -4.90
N HIS A 87 23.19 -7.03 -5.23
CA HIS A 87 23.44 -8.20 -4.38
C HIS A 87 24.37 -7.80 -3.22
N ILE A 88 23.95 -8.09 -1.99
CA ILE A 88 24.77 -7.82 -0.79
C ILE A 88 25.59 -9.06 -0.44
N GLY A 89 24.93 -10.20 -0.22
CA GLY A 89 25.57 -11.46 0.15
C GLY A 89 24.70 -12.29 1.10
N LYS A 90 25.24 -13.38 1.66
CA LYS A 90 24.52 -14.25 2.59
C LYS A 90 24.29 -13.63 3.96
N LYS A 91 25.23 -12.79 4.40
CA LYS A 91 25.15 -12.05 5.66
C LYS A 91 24.77 -10.61 5.38
N TRP A 92 23.97 -10.03 6.27
CA TRP A 92 23.64 -8.62 6.19
C TRP A 92 24.77 -7.78 6.76
N ASP A 93 25.24 -6.81 5.96
CA ASP A 93 26.19 -5.80 6.40
C ASP A 93 25.72 -4.42 5.91
N LYS A 94 25.39 -3.56 6.88
CA LYS A 94 24.88 -2.20 6.64
C LYS A 94 25.92 -1.29 5.97
N ASN A 95 27.19 -1.46 6.30
CA ASN A 95 28.28 -0.64 5.75
C ASN A 95 28.56 -1.05 4.30
N LEU A 96 28.59 -2.36 4.03
CA LEU A 96 28.69 -2.88 2.68
C LEU A 96 27.51 -2.45 1.80
N ALA A 97 26.28 -2.48 2.35
CA ALA A 97 25.10 -2.01 1.66
C ALA A 97 25.21 -0.54 1.26
N LYS A 98 25.61 0.34 2.18
CA LYS A 98 25.84 1.77 1.87
C LYS A 98 26.93 1.97 0.81
N LYS A 99 28.06 1.25 0.93
CA LYS A 99 29.17 1.32 -0.03
C LYS A 99 28.70 0.97 -1.45
N LYS A 100 28.02 -0.17 -1.61
CA LYS A 100 27.50 -0.60 -2.93
C LYS A 100 26.44 0.33 -3.49
N ILE A 101 25.62 0.96 -2.63
CA ILE A 101 24.65 1.98 -3.08
C ILE A 101 25.39 3.21 -3.63
N ASN A 102 26.43 3.67 -2.94
CA ASN A 102 27.22 4.82 -3.40
C ASN A 102 27.93 4.50 -4.73
N GLU A 103 28.60 3.35 -4.83
CA GLU A 103 29.23 2.88 -6.07
C GLU A 103 28.23 2.75 -7.24
N PHE A 104 26.96 2.42 -6.94
CA PHE A 104 25.92 2.34 -7.96
C PHE A 104 25.45 3.71 -8.46
N ILE A 105 25.43 4.71 -7.58
CA ILE A 105 24.95 6.06 -7.91
C ILE A 105 26.05 6.87 -8.62
N GLY A 106 27.32 6.63 -8.28
CA GLY A 106 28.47 7.39 -8.78
C GLY A 106 28.91 8.42 -7.75
#